data_AF-A0A2I0F7W7-F1
#
_entry.id   AF-A0A2I0F7W7-F1
#
_cell.length_a   1.000
_cell.length_b   1.000
_cell.length_c   1.000
_cell.angle_alpha   90.00
_cell.angle_beta   90.00
_cell.angle_gamma   90.00
#
_symmetry.space_group_name_H-M   'P 1'
#
loop_
_entity.id
_entity.type
_entity.pdbx_description
1 polymer ?
#
loop_
_entity_poly.entity_id
_entity_poly.type
_entity_poly.pdbx_seq_one_letter_code
_entity_poly.pdbx_strand_id
1 'polypeptide(L)'
;MFLISILATSILLSGCAAKTPFRQDTRAYPERERIEDESRSDEIDKVSYLSRALMEDDNRAEIIEKITKSKIYTGFNAVTQGSIAGTTTHLIAGDLHSQSGHVVQAAVIATSLIFGEFSDGSSEYTGKAWIKGSFEGEPITTKEEAKIALIKQTQKRINALADTLKWDVKCIDGCETTRSLHHFKKPHQTTLNQTYIYQPDEFVALVSFNNGFAPVSVNSPVRALVDKDIAWQTKGTDSYRIHFYAGDLSKEEDGSVKLFNTKNDKKWVHVRNELSETQFGRSLYKIFHSTPYTLWGEQSSFPSVIYYDGTVYSFVSNSRTRLASYTMDVPDIKGE
;
A
#
# COMPACT_ATOMS: atom_id res chain seq x y z
N MET A 1 47.35 -31.63 27.25
CA MET A 1 46.01 -31.81 27.84
C MET A 1 45.44 -30.42 28.13
N PHE A 2 45.39 -29.55 27.12
CA PHE A 2 44.28 -29.28 26.19
C PHE A 2 43.03 -28.68 26.87
N LEU A 3 43.06 -27.35 27.00
CA LEU A 3 42.03 -26.40 26.57
C LEU A 3 40.60 -26.95 26.44
N ILE A 4 39.83 -26.99 27.53
CA ILE A 4 38.37 -27.00 27.50
C ILE A 4 37.87 -26.16 28.68
N SER A 5 37.86 -24.83 28.55
CA SER A 5 37.20 -23.96 29.56
C SER A 5 36.84 -22.55 29.08
N ILE A 6 36.69 -22.33 27.76
CA ILE A 6 36.37 -21.00 27.20
C ILE A 6 35.13 -21.04 26.27
N LEU A 7 34.28 -22.07 26.35
CA LEU A 7 33.07 -22.16 25.49
C LEU A 7 31.74 -21.88 26.21
N ALA A 8 31.73 -21.69 27.53
CA ALA A 8 30.49 -21.48 28.29
C ALA A 8 30.13 -19.99 28.50
N THR A 9 31.06 -19.05 28.31
CA THR A 9 30.85 -17.62 28.59
C THR A 9 30.24 -16.85 27.42
N SER A 10 30.26 -17.42 26.22
CA SER A 10 29.74 -16.78 25.00
C SER A 10 28.21 -16.86 24.85
N ILE A 11 27.55 -17.76 25.59
CA ILE A 11 26.10 -18.01 25.48
C ILE A 11 25.30 -17.06 26.39
N LEU A 12 25.92 -16.42 27.38
CA LEU A 12 25.26 -15.49 28.29
C LEU A 12 25.18 -14.03 27.77
N LEU A 13 25.93 -13.69 26.70
CA LEU A 13 25.97 -12.34 26.15
C LEU A 13 24.92 -12.08 25.05
N SER A 14 24.33 -13.12 24.45
CA SER A 14 23.28 -12.98 23.43
C SER A 14 21.89 -12.65 24.02
N GLY A 15 21.68 -12.88 25.32
CA GLY A 15 20.40 -12.61 26.01
C GLY A 15 20.10 -11.12 26.27
N CYS A 16 21.06 -10.21 26.08
CA CYS A 16 20.86 -8.77 26.31
C CYS A 16 20.33 -7.99 25.10
N ALA A 17 20.21 -8.62 23.93
CA ALA A 17 19.92 -7.90 22.69
C ALA A 17 18.42 -7.58 22.47
N ALA A 18 17.51 -8.25 23.18
CA ALA A 18 16.05 -8.07 23.03
C ALA A 18 15.37 -7.70 24.38
N LYS A 19 15.79 -6.59 24.99
CA LYS A 19 15.31 -6.16 26.33
C LYS A 19 13.89 -5.57 26.39
N THR A 20 13.25 -5.28 25.26
CA THR A 20 11.88 -4.75 25.25
C THR A 20 10.98 -5.63 24.37
N PRO A 21 9.68 -5.76 24.69
CA PRO A 21 8.75 -6.53 23.84
C PRO A 21 8.74 -6.04 22.39
N PHE A 22 8.83 -4.72 22.18
CA PHE A 22 9.00 -4.13 20.84
C PHE A 22 10.18 -4.72 20.07
N ARG A 23 11.38 -4.77 20.67
CA ARG A 23 12.59 -5.31 20.01
C ARG A 23 12.55 -6.83 19.83
N GLN A 24 11.79 -7.53 20.66
CA GLN A 24 11.56 -8.97 20.49
C GLN A 24 10.66 -9.21 19.27
N ASP A 25 9.55 -8.46 19.19
CA ASP A 25 8.58 -8.55 18.09
C ASP A 25 9.22 -8.19 16.74
N THR A 26 9.96 -7.08 16.63
CA THR A 26 10.61 -6.70 15.36
C THR A 26 11.67 -7.69 14.87
N ARG A 27 12.13 -8.62 15.73
CA ARG A 27 13.06 -9.71 15.35
C ARG A 27 12.36 -11.04 15.12
N ALA A 28 11.10 -11.16 15.51
CA ALA A 28 10.26 -12.33 15.29
C ALA A 28 9.58 -12.24 13.92
N TYR A 29 10.41 -12.29 12.87
CA TYR A 29 9.93 -12.18 11.49
C TYR A 29 8.96 -13.31 11.15
N PRO A 30 7.78 -13.01 10.57
CA PRO A 30 6.90 -14.05 10.06
C PRO A 30 7.58 -14.84 8.95
N GLU A 31 7.28 -16.13 8.85
CA GLU A 31 7.81 -16.96 7.77
C GLU A 31 7.23 -16.53 6.41
N ARG A 32 8.05 -16.69 5.37
CA ARG A 32 7.65 -16.45 3.99
C ARG A 32 7.39 -17.78 3.32
N GLU A 33 6.18 -17.95 2.83
CA GLU A 33 5.79 -19.12 2.06
C GLU A 33 5.83 -18.78 0.58
N ARG A 34 6.54 -19.60 -0.19
CA ARG A 34 6.56 -19.43 -1.64
C ARG A 34 5.19 -19.83 -2.21
N ILE A 35 4.65 -19.00 -3.08
CA ILE A 35 3.42 -19.35 -3.79
C ILE A 35 3.82 -20.27 -4.95
N GLU A 36 3.60 -21.57 -4.77
CA GLU A 36 3.88 -22.60 -5.80
C GLU A 36 2.66 -22.92 -6.68
N ASP A 37 1.47 -22.52 -6.22
CA ASP A 37 0.22 -22.75 -6.93
C ASP A 37 0.15 -21.94 -8.23
N GLU A 38 0.21 -22.63 -9.37
CA GLU A 38 0.09 -22.03 -10.70
C GLU A 38 -1.26 -21.33 -10.92
N SER A 39 -2.33 -21.75 -10.23
CA SER A 39 -3.65 -21.11 -10.34
C SER A 39 -3.63 -19.66 -9.84
N ARG A 40 -2.66 -19.31 -8.97
CA ARG A 40 -2.43 -17.95 -8.48
C ARG A 40 -1.49 -17.14 -9.36
N SER A 41 -1.16 -17.61 -10.56
CA SER A 41 -0.20 -16.91 -11.43
C SER A 41 -0.67 -15.51 -11.81
N ASP A 42 -1.94 -15.35 -12.17
CA ASP A 42 -2.51 -14.05 -12.56
C ASP A 42 -2.53 -13.06 -11.39
N GLU A 43 -2.76 -13.54 -10.17
CA GLU A 43 -2.69 -12.76 -8.93
C GLU A 43 -1.27 -12.25 -8.68
N ILE A 44 -0.27 -13.13 -8.79
CA ILE A 44 1.14 -12.76 -8.62
C ILE A 44 1.57 -11.73 -9.66
N ASP A 45 1.19 -11.92 -10.93
CA ASP A 45 1.52 -10.99 -12.01
C ASP A 45 0.82 -9.64 -11.80
N LYS A 46 -0.45 -9.66 -11.37
CA LYS A 46 -1.21 -8.46 -11.00
C LYS A 46 -0.50 -7.68 -9.90
N VAL A 47 -0.18 -8.31 -8.77
CA VAL A 47 0.43 -7.62 -7.64
C VAL A 47 1.84 -7.14 -7.98
N SER A 48 2.62 -7.97 -8.68
CA SER A 48 3.94 -7.60 -9.18
C SER A 48 3.89 -6.39 -10.11
N TYR A 49 2.89 -6.31 -11.00
CA TYR A 49 2.67 -5.15 -11.84
C TYR A 49 2.29 -3.91 -11.02
N LEU A 50 1.37 -4.02 -10.07
CA LEU A 50 0.95 -2.89 -9.24
C LEU A 50 2.10 -2.36 -8.37
N SER A 51 3.01 -3.22 -7.92
CA SER A 51 4.19 -2.88 -7.12
C SER A 51 5.48 -2.69 -7.92
N ARG A 52 5.40 -2.58 -9.25
CA ARG A 52 6.56 -2.56 -10.17
C ARG A 52 7.58 -1.45 -9.91
N ALA A 53 7.20 -0.40 -9.18
CA ALA A 53 8.12 0.66 -8.74
C ALA A 53 9.23 0.14 -7.82
N LEU A 54 9.01 -0.98 -7.13
CA LEU A 54 10.02 -1.65 -6.31
C LEU A 54 11.01 -2.49 -7.14
N MET A 55 10.76 -2.71 -8.43
CA MET A 55 11.60 -3.53 -9.29
C MET A 55 12.73 -2.73 -9.93
N GLU A 56 13.80 -3.41 -10.30
CA GLU A 56 14.79 -2.89 -11.25
C GLU A 56 14.16 -2.67 -12.64
N ASP A 57 14.77 -1.80 -13.43
CA ASP A 57 14.16 -1.28 -14.66
C ASP A 57 13.86 -2.38 -15.70
N ASP A 58 14.74 -3.36 -15.86
CA ASP A 58 14.54 -4.48 -16.79
C ASP A 58 13.33 -5.35 -16.38
N ASN A 59 13.21 -5.67 -15.10
CA ASN A 59 12.08 -6.46 -14.59
C ASN A 59 10.77 -5.68 -14.64
N ARG A 60 10.84 -4.36 -14.41
CA ARG A 60 9.70 -3.45 -14.57
C ARG A 60 9.20 -3.44 -16.02
N ALA A 61 10.10 -3.37 -16.99
CA ALA A 61 9.76 -3.45 -18.41
C ALA A 61 9.12 -4.80 -18.76
N GLU A 62 9.70 -5.91 -18.28
CA GLU A 62 9.21 -7.26 -18.54
C GLU A 62 7.79 -7.48 -17.98
N ILE A 63 7.50 -7.03 -16.74
CA ILE A 63 6.15 -7.19 -16.17
C ILE A 63 5.12 -6.32 -16.89
N ILE A 64 5.51 -5.13 -17.36
CA ILE A 64 4.64 -4.26 -18.19
C ILE A 64 4.29 -4.98 -19.50
N GLU A 65 5.29 -5.53 -20.18
CA GLU A 65 5.08 -6.29 -21.41
C GLU A 65 4.20 -7.52 -21.18
N LYS A 66 4.47 -8.29 -20.12
CA LYS A 66 3.69 -9.48 -19.77
C LYS A 66 2.21 -9.15 -19.54
N ILE A 67 1.92 -8.11 -18.75
CA ILE A 67 0.53 -7.69 -18.48
C ILE A 67 -0.15 -7.17 -19.73
N THR A 68 0.53 -6.37 -20.54
CA THR A 68 -0.06 -5.81 -21.78
C THR A 68 -0.31 -6.87 -22.85
N LYS A 69 0.38 -8.01 -22.80
CA LYS A 69 0.10 -9.18 -23.65
C LYS A 69 -0.86 -10.19 -23.02
N SER A 70 -1.24 -10.01 -21.74
CA SER A 70 -2.13 -10.95 -21.04
C SER A 70 -3.53 -10.98 -21.62
N LYS A 71 -4.22 -12.12 -21.46
CA LYS A 71 -5.63 -12.28 -21.90
C LYS A 71 -6.57 -11.31 -21.17
N ILE A 72 -6.31 -11.05 -19.89
CA ILE A 72 -7.11 -10.14 -19.07
C ILE A 72 -7.09 -8.73 -19.65
N TYR A 73 -5.90 -8.22 -19.98
CA TYR A 73 -5.77 -6.88 -20.57
C TYR A 73 -6.26 -6.81 -22.01
N THR A 74 -5.88 -7.78 -22.85
CA THR A 74 -6.26 -7.77 -24.27
C THR A 74 -7.77 -7.93 -24.47
N GLY A 75 -8.43 -8.77 -23.67
CA GLY A 75 -9.88 -8.90 -23.64
C GLY A 75 -10.58 -7.63 -23.14
N PHE A 76 -10.07 -7.02 -22.06
CA PHE A 76 -10.58 -5.73 -21.57
C PHE A 76 -10.46 -4.63 -22.63
N ASN A 77 -9.30 -4.52 -23.27
CA ASN A 77 -9.05 -3.51 -24.30
C ASN A 77 -9.94 -3.73 -25.53
N ALA A 78 -10.14 -4.98 -25.99
CA ALA A 78 -11.04 -5.28 -27.10
C ALA A 78 -12.50 -4.86 -26.82
N VAL A 79 -13.01 -5.14 -25.61
CA VAL A 79 -14.36 -4.71 -25.19
C VAL A 79 -14.44 -3.19 -25.06
N THR A 80 -13.41 -2.57 -24.51
CA THR A 80 -13.34 -1.11 -24.35
C THR A 80 -13.26 -0.41 -25.71
N GLN A 81 -12.53 -0.97 -26.69
CA GLN A 81 -12.48 -0.48 -28.06
C GLN A 81 -13.83 -0.62 -28.77
N GLY A 82 -14.56 -1.73 -28.59
CA GLY A 82 -15.93 -1.87 -29.11
C GLY A 82 -16.92 -0.87 -28.48
N SER A 83 -16.75 -0.57 -27.20
CA SER A 83 -17.57 0.41 -26.47
C SER A 83 -17.22 1.86 -26.84
N ILE A 84 -15.93 2.16 -27.04
CA ILE A 84 -15.44 3.45 -27.54
C ILE A 84 -15.92 3.65 -28.97
N ALA A 85 -15.83 2.66 -29.86
CA ALA A 85 -16.33 2.74 -31.23
C ALA A 85 -17.84 3.08 -31.31
N GLY A 86 -18.65 2.54 -30.39
CA GLY A 86 -20.07 2.88 -30.28
C GLY A 86 -20.36 4.26 -29.65
N THR A 87 -19.41 4.83 -28.93
CA THR A 87 -19.52 6.18 -28.32
C THR A 87 -18.90 7.27 -29.21
N THR A 88 -17.86 6.94 -29.99
CA THR A 88 -17.20 7.85 -30.94
C THR A 88 -17.95 8.01 -32.25
N THR A 89 -18.89 7.13 -32.61
CA THR A 89 -19.81 7.36 -33.75
C THR A 89 -20.68 8.61 -33.57
N HIS A 90 -20.84 9.13 -32.35
CA HIS A 90 -21.53 10.40 -32.09
C HIS A 90 -20.58 11.61 -31.98
N LEU A 91 -19.26 11.42 -31.91
CA LEU A 91 -18.28 12.51 -31.74
C LEU A 91 -17.30 12.66 -32.91
N ILE A 92 -17.23 11.69 -33.83
CA ILE A 92 -16.28 11.69 -34.96
C ILE A 92 -17.03 11.30 -36.24
N ALA A 93 -17.91 12.18 -36.70
CA ALA A 93 -18.27 12.23 -38.11
C ALA A 93 -17.17 13.02 -38.84
N GLY A 94 -16.04 12.35 -39.14
CA GLY A 94 -14.91 12.96 -39.86
C GLY A 94 -13.76 11.97 -40.06
N ASP A 95 -13.70 11.39 -41.25
CA ASP A 95 -12.62 10.59 -41.86
C ASP A 95 -11.97 9.46 -41.05
N LEU A 96 -12.53 8.27 -41.20
CA LEU A 96 -12.12 7.00 -40.59
C LEU A 96 -11.22 6.13 -41.49
N HIS A 97 -10.39 6.72 -42.36
CA HIS A 97 -9.56 5.97 -43.33
C HIS A 97 -8.10 6.44 -43.41
N SER A 98 -7.37 6.46 -42.28
CA SER A 98 -5.91 6.62 -42.36
C SER A 98 -5.15 5.68 -41.42
N GLN A 99 -4.01 5.16 -41.92
CA GLN A 99 -3.03 4.36 -41.17
C GLN A 99 -2.44 5.10 -39.95
N SER A 100 -2.77 6.38 -39.76
CA SER A 100 -2.40 7.20 -38.61
C SER A 100 -3.02 6.72 -37.29
N GLY A 101 -4.11 5.95 -37.33
CA GLY A 101 -4.79 5.43 -36.13
C GLY A 101 -3.94 4.47 -35.29
N HIS A 102 -3.11 3.64 -35.93
CA HIS A 102 -2.25 2.67 -35.23
C HIS A 102 -1.07 3.34 -34.50
N VAL A 103 -0.49 4.40 -35.09
CA VAL A 103 0.64 5.13 -34.49
C VAL A 103 0.19 5.96 -33.28
N VAL A 104 -0.97 6.60 -33.37
CA VAL A 104 -1.56 7.33 -32.23
C VAL A 104 -1.93 6.36 -31.09
N GLN A 105 -2.46 5.17 -31.41
CA GLN A 105 -2.78 4.16 -30.39
C GLN A 105 -1.54 3.63 -29.66
N ALA A 106 -0.47 3.29 -30.38
CA ALA A 106 0.77 2.84 -29.77
C ALA A 106 1.39 3.92 -28.87
N ALA A 107 1.36 5.18 -29.32
CA ALA A 107 1.84 6.32 -28.54
C ALA A 107 0.98 6.58 -27.29
N VAL A 108 -0.35 6.48 -27.38
CA VAL A 108 -1.26 6.63 -26.23
C VAL A 108 -1.08 5.49 -25.22
N ILE A 109 -0.92 4.25 -25.69
CA ILE A 109 -0.64 3.10 -24.82
C ILE A 109 0.70 3.30 -24.12
N ALA A 110 1.78 3.56 -24.85
CA ALA A 110 3.11 3.80 -24.28
C ALA A 110 3.10 4.97 -23.27
N THR A 111 2.45 6.08 -23.62
CA THR A 111 2.32 7.25 -22.73
C THR A 111 1.51 6.89 -21.48
N SER A 112 0.44 6.12 -21.62
CA SER A 112 -0.41 5.70 -20.48
C SER A 112 0.21 4.66 -19.55
N LEU A 113 1.17 3.87 -20.06
CA LEU A 113 1.94 2.91 -19.29
C LEU A 113 3.04 3.58 -18.45
N ILE A 114 3.46 4.77 -18.87
CA ILE A 114 4.71 5.41 -18.41
C ILE A 114 4.46 6.73 -17.66
N PHE A 115 3.27 7.34 -17.76
CA PHE A 115 3.02 8.67 -17.18
C PHE A 115 3.14 8.69 -15.65
N GLY A 116 4.27 9.22 -15.17
CA GLY A 116 4.53 9.56 -13.76
C GLY A 116 5.36 8.55 -12.97
N GLU A 117 5.94 7.53 -13.59
CA GLU A 117 6.64 6.43 -12.91
C GLU A 117 8.09 6.22 -13.35
N PHE A 118 8.71 7.22 -13.96
CA PHE A 118 10.15 7.26 -14.13
C PHE A 118 10.82 7.50 -12.77
N SER A 119 11.11 6.39 -12.08
CA SER A 119 12.18 6.30 -11.09
C SER A 119 13.37 5.71 -11.83
N ASP A 120 14.50 6.43 -11.83
CA ASP A 120 15.82 5.93 -12.21
C ASP A 120 16.20 4.84 -11.19
N GLY A 121 15.92 3.57 -11.52
CA GLY A 121 16.07 2.43 -10.60
C GLY A 121 14.85 2.11 -9.72
N SER A 122 15.03 1.11 -8.85
CA SER A 122 14.00 0.63 -7.90
C SER A 122 13.78 1.63 -6.76
N SER A 123 12.52 1.96 -6.48
CA SER A 123 12.14 2.74 -5.29
C SER A 123 12.20 1.88 -4.03
N GLU A 124 12.62 2.45 -2.89
CA GLU A 124 12.57 1.76 -1.59
C GLU A 124 11.13 1.51 -1.11
N TYR A 125 10.20 2.36 -1.54
CA TYR A 125 8.80 2.33 -1.16
C TYR A 125 7.90 2.51 -2.37
N THR A 126 6.69 1.97 -2.30
CA THR A 126 5.62 2.28 -3.24
C THR A 126 4.30 2.42 -2.50
N GLY A 127 3.53 3.42 -2.85
CA GLY A 127 2.26 3.76 -2.20
C GLY A 127 1.31 4.36 -3.21
N LYS A 128 0.17 3.70 -3.44
CA LYS A 128 -0.80 4.11 -4.46
C LYS A 128 -2.23 3.99 -3.95
N ALA A 129 -3.08 4.89 -4.43
CA ALA A 129 -4.51 4.77 -4.31
C ALA A 129 -5.20 5.03 -5.66
N TRP A 130 -6.27 4.28 -5.92
CA TRP A 130 -7.10 4.37 -7.11
C TRP A 130 -8.52 4.73 -6.73
N ILE A 131 -9.12 5.65 -7.48
CA ILE A 131 -10.49 6.14 -7.27
C ILE A 131 -11.31 5.88 -8.53
N LYS A 132 -12.55 5.40 -8.32
CA LYS A 132 -13.53 5.21 -9.37
C LYS A 132 -13.95 6.53 -10.02
N GLY A 133 -14.56 6.46 -11.20
CA GLY A 133 -15.20 7.61 -11.86
C GLY A 133 -16.40 8.19 -11.11
N SER A 134 -16.87 7.52 -10.06
CA SER A 134 -17.92 8.01 -9.17
C SER A 134 -17.65 7.59 -7.72
N PHE A 135 -18.05 8.41 -6.75
CA PHE A 135 -17.97 8.09 -5.32
C PHE A 135 -19.27 8.47 -4.64
N GLU A 136 -19.86 7.53 -3.88
CA GLU A 136 -21.16 7.73 -3.21
C GLU A 136 -22.31 8.09 -4.16
N GLY A 137 -22.24 7.63 -5.41
CA GLY A 137 -23.24 7.91 -6.45
C GLY A 137 -22.96 9.17 -7.27
N GLU A 138 -22.04 10.03 -6.84
CA GLU A 138 -21.69 11.27 -7.52
C GLU A 138 -20.52 11.07 -8.49
N PRO A 139 -20.58 11.60 -9.73
CA PRO A 139 -19.49 11.53 -10.68
C PRO A 139 -18.28 12.35 -10.21
N ILE A 140 -17.07 11.87 -10.52
CA ILE A 140 -15.81 12.56 -10.23
C ILE A 140 -15.20 13.02 -11.55
N THR A 141 -15.25 14.32 -11.79
CA THR A 141 -14.83 14.98 -13.04
C THR A 141 -13.55 15.79 -12.90
N THR A 142 -13.15 16.12 -11.67
CA THR A 142 -11.96 16.93 -11.37
C THR A 142 -10.97 16.23 -10.43
N LYS A 143 -9.72 16.74 -10.41
CA LYS A 143 -8.67 16.26 -9.49
C LYS A 143 -9.01 16.57 -8.04
N GLU A 144 -9.67 17.69 -7.80
CA GLU A 144 -10.12 18.17 -6.49
C GLU A 144 -11.22 17.25 -5.94
N GLU A 145 -12.18 16.84 -6.77
CA GLU A 145 -13.19 15.84 -6.39
C GLU A 145 -12.56 14.48 -6.09
N ALA A 146 -11.58 14.03 -6.91
CA ALA A 146 -10.86 12.78 -6.66
C ALA A 146 -10.07 12.83 -5.33
N LYS A 147 -9.49 13.98 -5.00
CA LYS A 147 -8.85 14.22 -3.71
C LYS A 147 -9.84 14.11 -2.56
N ILE A 148 -11.00 14.78 -2.65
CA ILE A 148 -12.03 14.72 -1.61
C ILE A 148 -12.53 13.28 -1.43
N ALA A 149 -12.75 12.56 -2.53
CA ALA A 149 -13.14 11.15 -2.49
C ALA A 149 -12.09 10.27 -1.79
N LEU A 150 -10.79 10.47 -2.05
CA LEU A 150 -9.74 9.72 -1.35
C LEU A 150 -9.67 10.06 0.14
N ILE A 151 -9.89 11.32 0.53
CA ILE A 151 -9.96 11.72 1.96
C ILE A 151 -11.09 10.95 2.63
N LYS A 152 -12.30 10.98 2.05
CA LYS A 152 -13.46 10.24 2.57
C LYS A 152 -13.21 8.72 2.61
N GLN A 153 -12.63 8.14 1.55
CA GLN A 153 -12.27 6.73 1.52
C GLN A 153 -11.26 6.38 2.60
N THR A 154 -10.23 7.21 2.79
CA THR A 154 -9.24 7.06 3.86
C THR A 154 -9.90 7.08 5.23
N GLN A 155 -10.81 8.03 5.48
CA GLN A 155 -11.56 8.08 6.74
C GLN A 155 -12.37 6.81 6.96
N LYS A 156 -13.04 6.29 5.92
CA LYS A 156 -13.75 5.00 5.99
C LYS A 156 -12.80 3.85 6.34
N ARG A 157 -11.58 3.82 5.79
CA ARG A 157 -10.56 2.80 6.12
C ARG A 157 -10.06 2.92 7.55
N ILE A 158 -9.82 4.14 8.04
CA ILE A 158 -9.42 4.41 9.43
C ILE A 158 -10.52 3.96 10.41
N ASN A 159 -11.78 4.28 10.12
CA ASN A 159 -12.90 3.83 10.95
C ASN A 159 -13.05 2.31 10.90
N ALA A 160 -12.97 1.69 9.72
CA ALA A 160 -13.02 0.22 9.59
C ALA A 160 -11.87 -0.48 10.34
N LEU A 161 -10.68 0.13 10.38
CA LEU A 161 -9.57 -0.36 11.19
C LEU A 161 -9.91 -0.30 12.69
N ALA A 162 -10.46 0.82 13.16
CA ALA A 162 -10.90 0.98 14.55
C ALA A 162 -12.00 -0.02 14.93
N ASP A 163 -12.98 -0.22 14.06
CA ASP A 163 -14.08 -1.17 14.22
C ASP A 163 -13.55 -2.61 14.30
N THR A 164 -12.59 -2.97 13.44
CA THR A 164 -11.95 -4.29 13.43
C THR A 164 -11.18 -4.55 14.74
N LEU A 165 -10.55 -3.51 15.29
CA LEU A 165 -9.85 -3.55 16.56
C LEU A 165 -10.81 -3.53 17.77
N LYS A 166 -12.05 -3.07 17.59
CA LYS A 166 -12.95 -2.62 18.68
C LYS A 166 -12.28 -1.52 19.53
N TRP A 167 -11.64 -0.55 18.88
CA TRP A 167 -10.93 0.56 19.51
C TRP A 167 -11.57 1.90 19.20
N ASP A 168 -11.37 2.87 20.10
CA ASP A 168 -11.76 4.24 19.84
C ASP A 168 -10.75 4.90 18.89
N VAL A 169 -11.25 5.66 17.91
CA VAL A 169 -10.42 6.47 17.02
C VAL A 169 -10.87 7.93 17.03
N LYS A 170 -9.89 8.83 17.12
CA LYS A 170 -10.10 10.27 17.01
C LYS A 170 -9.12 10.86 16.01
N CYS A 171 -9.63 11.61 15.04
CA CYS A 171 -8.76 12.47 14.24
C CYS A 171 -8.28 13.65 15.10
N ILE A 172 -6.97 13.78 15.26
CA ILE A 172 -6.34 14.80 16.13
C ILE A 172 -5.72 15.95 15.33
N ASP A 173 -5.50 15.78 14.03
CA ASP A 173 -5.02 16.82 13.12
C ASP A 173 -5.39 16.51 11.66
N GLY A 174 -5.70 17.54 10.88
CA GLY A 174 -5.78 17.45 9.42
C GLY A 174 -6.87 16.55 8.83
N CYS A 175 -8.00 16.34 9.52
CA CYS A 175 -9.05 15.36 9.18
C CYS A 175 -9.60 15.45 7.75
N GLU A 176 -9.66 16.67 7.21
CA GLU A 176 -10.18 16.94 5.86
C GLU A 176 -9.06 17.34 4.89
N THR A 177 -7.83 16.92 5.18
CA THR A 177 -6.65 17.28 4.40
C THR A 177 -5.94 16.04 3.87
N THR A 178 -4.95 16.24 3.01
CA THR A 178 -4.16 15.14 2.44
C THR A 178 -3.14 14.57 3.43
N ARG A 179 -3.05 15.14 4.64
CA ARG A 179 -2.19 14.65 5.70
C ARG A 179 -2.95 14.71 7.03
N SER A 180 -3.30 13.56 7.58
CA SER A 180 -4.08 13.48 8.81
C SER A 180 -3.41 12.62 9.86
N LEU A 181 -3.60 12.98 11.12
CA LEU A 181 -3.17 12.21 12.28
C LEU A 181 -4.41 11.68 13.02
N HIS A 182 -4.42 10.39 13.29
CA HIS A 182 -5.49 9.69 13.99
C HIS A 182 -4.93 9.01 15.22
N HIS A 183 -5.54 9.23 16.38
CA HIS A 183 -5.19 8.57 17.63
C HIS A 183 -6.16 7.41 17.87
N PHE A 184 -5.60 6.23 18.07
CA PHE A 184 -6.32 5.01 18.42
C PHE A 184 -6.05 4.68 19.88
N LYS A 185 -7.12 4.40 20.64
CA LYS A 185 -7.04 4.02 22.05
C LYS A 185 -7.87 2.78 22.31
N LYS A 186 -7.25 1.81 22.99
CA LYS A 186 -7.90 0.57 23.41
C LYS A 186 -8.87 0.84 24.58
N PRO A 187 -10.16 0.47 24.45
CA PRO A 187 -11.09 0.49 25.57
C PRO A 187 -10.65 -0.51 26.64
N HIS A 188 -10.94 -0.21 27.92
CA HIS A 188 -10.51 -1.04 29.05
C HIS A 188 -10.98 -2.50 29.01
N GLN A 189 -12.01 -2.81 28.21
CA GLN A 189 -12.61 -4.15 28.11
C GLN A 189 -12.22 -4.92 26.84
N THR A 190 -11.48 -4.31 25.92
CA THR A 190 -11.10 -4.96 24.66
C THR A 190 -9.85 -5.81 24.87
N THR A 191 -9.99 -7.13 24.70
CA THR A 191 -8.84 -8.04 24.61
C THR A 191 -8.63 -8.37 23.13
N LEU A 192 -7.44 -8.07 22.59
CA LEU A 192 -7.06 -8.56 21.27
C LEU A 192 -6.40 -9.93 21.43
N ASN A 193 -6.17 -10.60 20.30
CA ASN A 193 -5.42 -11.84 20.26
C ASN A 193 -4.10 -11.72 21.06
N GLN A 194 -3.88 -12.62 22.02
CA GLN A 194 -2.69 -12.64 22.89
C GLN A 194 -1.41 -13.09 22.16
N THR A 195 -1.49 -13.45 20.87
CA THR A 195 -0.33 -13.87 20.07
C THR A 195 0.70 -12.75 19.84
N TYR A 196 0.33 -11.46 19.96
CA TYR A 196 1.27 -10.36 19.71
C TYR A 196 2.26 -10.15 20.86
N ILE A 197 3.57 -10.23 20.56
CA ILE A 197 4.64 -9.95 21.52
C ILE A 197 4.62 -8.47 21.94
N TYR A 198 4.42 -7.55 20.99
CA TYR A 198 4.26 -6.13 21.26
C TYR A 198 2.90 -5.62 20.80
N GLN A 199 2.04 -5.36 21.78
CA GLN A 199 0.73 -4.77 21.57
C GLN A 199 0.59 -3.51 22.45
N PRO A 200 0.68 -2.30 21.90
CA PRO A 200 0.46 -1.09 22.67
C PRO A 200 -1.03 -0.92 23.02
N ASP A 201 -1.36 -0.19 24.09
CA ASP A 201 -2.75 0.15 24.41
C ASP A 201 -3.26 1.39 23.65
N GLU A 202 -2.35 2.11 22.99
CA GLU A 202 -2.66 3.22 22.10
C GLU A 202 -1.58 3.38 21.02
N PHE A 203 -1.98 3.89 19.86
CA PHE A 203 -1.08 4.21 18.77
C PHE A 203 -1.63 5.39 17.96
N VAL A 204 -0.79 5.99 17.12
CA VAL A 204 -1.16 7.05 16.18
C VAL A 204 -0.94 6.55 14.76
N ALA A 205 -1.92 6.77 13.89
CA ALA A 205 -1.79 6.60 12.45
C ALA A 205 -1.56 7.97 11.79
N LEU A 206 -0.49 8.09 11.02
CA LEU A 206 -0.28 9.20 10.10
C LEU A 206 -0.62 8.73 8.70
N VAL A 207 -1.66 9.29 8.11
CA VAL A 207 -1.94 9.11 6.68
C VAL A 207 -1.46 10.33 5.94
N SER A 208 -0.75 10.11 4.82
CA SER A 208 -0.37 11.19 3.93
C SER A 208 -0.46 10.74 2.49
N PHE A 209 -0.95 11.62 1.62
CA PHE A 209 -0.80 11.43 0.19
C PHE A 209 -0.36 12.71 -0.50
N ASN A 210 0.70 12.56 -1.29
CA ASN A 210 1.48 13.64 -1.85
C ASN A 210 1.31 13.66 -3.38
N ASN A 211 1.69 14.76 -4.02
CA ASN A 211 1.81 14.90 -5.49
C ASN A 211 0.50 14.98 -6.29
N GLY A 212 -0.67 14.93 -5.64
CA GLY A 212 -1.97 15.14 -6.27
C GLY A 212 -2.47 13.95 -7.10
N PHE A 213 -3.38 14.21 -8.03
CA PHE A 213 -4.08 13.18 -8.82
C PHE A 213 -3.79 13.29 -10.31
N ALA A 214 -3.78 12.13 -10.97
CA ALA A 214 -3.73 11.98 -12.40
C ALA A 214 -4.93 11.15 -12.89
N PRO A 215 -5.51 11.48 -14.06
CA PRO A 215 -6.51 10.63 -14.68
C PRO A 215 -5.86 9.30 -15.10
N VAL A 216 -6.62 8.22 -14.98
CA VAL A 216 -6.24 6.89 -15.47
C VAL A 216 -6.74 6.73 -16.90
N SER A 217 -5.82 6.47 -17.82
CA SER A 217 -6.17 6.25 -19.23
C SER A 217 -7.17 5.11 -19.38
N VAL A 218 -8.07 5.23 -20.35
CA VAL A 218 -9.03 4.18 -20.72
C VAL A 218 -8.39 2.86 -21.08
N ASN A 219 -7.16 2.90 -21.60
CA ASN A 219 -6.38 1.72 -21.98
C ASN A 219 -5.34 1.33 -20.92
N SER A 220 -5.38 1.90 -19.71
CA SER A 220 -4.43 1.54 -18.66
C SER A 220 -4.70 0.12 -18.16
N PRO A 221 -3.67 -0.75 -18.04
CA PRO A 221 -3.84 -2.08 -17.44
C PRO A 221 -4.40 -2.04 -16.03
N VAL A 222 -4.20 -0.95 -15.28
CA VAL A 222 -4.79 -0.75 -13.95
C VAL A 222 -6.31 -0.93 -13.97
N ARG A 223 -7.01 -0.49 -15.02
CA ARG A 223 -8.48 -0.66 -15.11
C ARG A 223 -8.88 -2.12 -15.31
N ALA A 224 -8.05 -2.93 -15.95
CA ALA A 224 -8.30 -4.36 -16.07
C ALA A 224 -7.92 -5.13 -14.79
N LEU A 225 -6.88 -4.67 -14.08
CA LEU A 225 -6.32 -5.36 -12.93
C LEU A 225 -7.01 -5.00 -11.60
N VAL A 226 -7.39 -3.73 -11.42
CA VAL A 226 -8.01 -3.22 -10.18
C VAL A 226 -9.52 -3.22 -10.31
N ASP A 227 -10.05 -2.38 -11.18
CA ASP A 227 -11.48 -2.23 -11.44
C ASP A 227 -11.68 -1.42 -12.72
N LYS A 228 -12.61 -1.85 -13.58
CA LYS A 228 -12.90 -1.19 -14.86
C LYS A 228 -13.34 0.27 -14.68
N ASP A 229 -13.90 0.62 -13.53
CA ASP A 229 -14.46 1.94 -13.26
C ASP A 229 -13.41 2.92 -12.71
N ILE A 230 -12.14 2.51 -12.52
CA ILE A 230 -11.08 3.43 -12.09
C ILE A 230 -10.87 4.54 -13.14
N ALA A 231 -10.94 5.78 -12.66
CA ALA A 231 -10.75 6.98 -13.46
C ALA A 231 -9.62 7.88 -12.95
N TRP A 232 -9.22 7.73 -11.67
CA TRP A 232 -8.23 8.59 -11.03
C TRP A 232 -7.24 7.77 -10.21
N GLN A 233 -6.00 8.26 -10.12
CA GLN A 233 -4.97 7.68 -9.27
C GLN A 233 -4.08 8.76 -8.65
N THR A 234 -3.45 8.45 -7.53
CA THR A 234 -2.41 9.30 -6.94
C THR A 234 -1.16 9.34 -7.83
N LYS A 235 -0.53 10.52 -7.93
CA LYS A 235 0.62 10.77 -8.82
C LYS A 235 1.95 10.36 -8.18
N GLY A 236 2.83 9.74 -8.95
CA GLY A 236 4.14 9.27 -8.49
C GLY A 236 4.09 7.86 -7.89
N THR A 237 5.24 7.21 -7.74
CA THR A 237 5.35 5.81 -7.28
C THR A 237 5.04 5.63 -5.80
N ASP A 238 5.28 6.67 -5.01
CA ASP A 238 5.07 6.70 -3.58
C ASP A 238 4.30 7.95 -3.17
N SER A 239 2.99 7.79 -3.16
CA SER A 239 2.04 8.89 -3.20
C SER A 239 0.90 8.71 -2.21
N TYR A 240 0.73 7.52 -1.62
CA TYR A 240 -0.27 7.23 -0.59
C TYR A 240 0.39 6.37 0.49
N ARG A 241 0.62 6.95 1.67
CA ARG A 241 1.30 6.31 2.81
C ARG A 241 0.42 6.32 4.04
N ILE A 242 0.51 5.25 4.81
CA ILE A 242 0.10 5.22 6.20
C ILE A 242 1.30 4.77 7.04
N HIS A 243 1.52 5.43 8.17
CA HIS A 243 2.50 5.02 9.16
C HIS A 243 1.83 4.88 10.52
N PHE A 244 2.16 3.82 11.24
CA PHE A 244 1.65 3.57 12.58
C PHE A 244 2.78 3.73 13.59
N TYR A 245 2.54 4.53 14.63
CA TYR A 245 3.52 4.83 15.66
C TYR A 245 2.95 4.59 17.05
N ALA A 246 3.76 4.07 17.97
CA ALA A 246 3.38 3.92 19.37
C ALA A 246 4.57 4.04 20.31
N GLY A 247 4.30 3.88 21.61
CA GLY A 247 5.30 3.95 22.68
C GLY A 247 5.59 5.39 23.09
N ASP A 248 5.46 5.65 24.38
CA ASP A 248 5.78 6.93 25.04
C ASP A 248 5.14 8.16 24.36
N LEU A 249 3.86 8.01 23.96
CA LEU A 249 3.06 9.09 23.38
C LEU A 249 2.98 10.27 24.34
N SER A 250 3.55 11.41 23.95
CA SER A 250 3.49 12.62 24.76
C SER A 250 2.05 13.13 24.87
N LYS A 251 1.64 13.49 26.08
CA LYS A 251 0.29 13.99 26.39
C LYS A 251 0.32 15.42 26.89
N GLU A 252 -0.76 16.16 26.65
CA GLU A 252 -1.04 17.40 27.37
C GLU A 252 -1.64 17.08 28.74
N GLU A 253 -1.81 18.10 29.60
CA GLU A 253 -2.36 17.95 30.96
C GLU A 253 -3.79 17.37 30.97
N ASP A 254 -4.57 17.61 29.91
CA ASP A 254 -5.92 17.07 29.74
C ASP A 254 -5.94 15.60 29.24
N GLY A 255 -4.77 14.99 29.04
CA GLY A 255 -4.62 13.62 28.55
C GLY A 255 -4.74 13.47 27.02
N SER A 256 -4.93 14.55 26.27
CA SER A 256 -4.90 14.53 24.81
C SER A 256 -3.48 14.35 24.27
N VAL A 257 -3.35 13.86 23.03
CA VAL A 257 -2.04 13.68 22.39
C VAL A 257 -1.42 15.04 22.09
N LYS A 258 -0.19 15.25 22.58
CA LYS A 258 0.57 16.48 22.36
C LYS A 258 1.09 16.57 20.92
N LEU A 259 0.78 17.69 20.27
CA LEU A 259 1.19 17.97 18.89
C LEU A 259 2.34 18.98 18.85
N PHE A 260 3.38 18.66 18.10
CA PHE A 260 4.55 19.52 17.90
C PHE A 260 4.57 20.05 16.46
N ASN A 261 5.00 21.30 16.28
CA ASN A 261 5.30 21.82 14.95
C ASN A 261 6.67 21.29 14.51
N THR A 262 6.71 20.68 13.33
CA THR A 262 7.96 20.40 12.63
C THR A 262 8.51 21.67 11.99
N LYS A 263 9.76 21.62 11.49
CA LYS A 263 10.40 22.76 10.79
C LYS A 263 9.63 23.24 9.54
N ASN A 264 8.71 22.44 9.01
CA ASN A 264 7.91 22.75 7.82
C ASN A 264 6.45 23.05 8.18
N ASP A 265 6.17 23.51 9.40
CA ASP A 265 4.84 23.81 9.95
C ASP A 265 3.83 22.65 9.92
N LYS A 266 4.31 21.41 9.72
CA LYS A 266 3.47 20.21 9.84
C LYS A 266 3.39 19.78 11.30
N LYS A 267 2.20 19.41 11.77
CA LYS A 267 2.00 18.82 13.09
C LYS A 267 2.54 17.38 13.16
N TRP A 268 3.21 17.06 14.24
CA TRP A 268 3.79 15.73 14.51
C TRP A 268 3.57 15.32 15.96
N VAL A 269 3.64 14.02 16.23
CA VAL A 269 3.52 13.45 17.58
C VAL A 269 4.86 12.88 18.01
N HIS A 270 5.36 13.24 19.19
CA HIS A 270 6.55 12.58 19.72
C HIS A 270 6.21 11.16 20.15
N VAL A 271 6.88 10.19 19.53
CA VAL A 271 6.65 8.75 19.62
C VAL A 271 8.00 8.04 19.59
N ARG A 272 8.07 6.88 20.24
CA ARG A 272 9.31 6.12 20.34
C ARG A 272 9.48 5.09 19.23
N ASN A 273 8.40 4.45 18.81
CA ASN A 273 8.44 3.27 17.96
C ASN A 273 7.57 3.46 16.71
N GLU A 274 8.11 3.09 15.55
CA GLU A 274 7.34 2.80 14.34
C GLU A 274 6.94 1.32 14.33
N LEU A 275 5.71 1.02 13.95
CA LEU A 275 5.15 -0.33 14.09
C LEU A 275 5.30 -1.20 12.84
N SER A 276 5.81 -0.68 11.72
CA SER A 276 5.87 -1.38 10.42
C SER A 276 6.52 -2.77 10.49
N GLU A 277 7.48 -2.96 11.39
CA GLU A 277 8.20 -4.23 11.54
C GLU A 277 7.59 -5.19 12.56
N THR A 278 6.69 -4.75 13.44
CA THR A 278 6.05 -5.61 14.45
C THR A 278 4.90 -6.41 13.86
N GLN A 279 4.59 -7.59 14.42
CA GLN A 279 3.44 -8.38 13.96
C GLN A 279 2.12 -7.61 14.09
N PHE A 280 1.95 -6.84 15.16
CA PHE A 280 0.79 -5.97 15.34
C PHE A 280 0.70 -4.94 14.22
N GLY A 281 1.78 -4.21 13.90
CA GLY A 281 1.76 -3.21 12.85
C GLY A 281 1.55 -3.79 11.45
N ARG A 282 2.19 -4.93 11.12
CA ARG A 282 1.92 -5.66 9.86
C ARG A 282 0.43 -6.00 9.71
N SER A 283 -0.22 -6.37 10.81
CA SER A 283 -1.66 -6.65 10.83
C SER A 283 -2.49 -5.37 10.60
N LEU A 284 -2.08 -4.23 11.17
CA LEU A 284 -2.71 -2.93 10.89
C LEU A 284 -2.60 -2.56 9.40
N TYR A 285 -1.42 -2.74 8.78
CA TYR A 285 -1.23 -2.50 7.35
C TYR A 285 -2.09 -3.44 6.50
N LYS A 286 -2.12 -4.75 6.81
CA LYS A 286 -2.98 -5.75 6.16
C LYS A 286 -4.44 -5.32 6.18
N ILE A 287 -4.95 -4.92 7.36
CA ILE A 287 -6.33 -4.45 7.51
C ILE A 287 -6.55 -3.16 6.74
N PHE A 288 -5.69 -2.15 6.88
CA PHE A 288 -5.88 -0.86 6.21
C PHE A 288 -5.91 -1.01 4.69
N HIS A 289 -5.04 -1.83 4.13
CA HIS A 289 -4.96 -2.17 2.70
C HIS A 289 -5.81 -3.39 2.29
N SER A 290 -6.78 -3.81 3.13
CA SER A 290 -7.80 -4.81 2.77
C SER A 290 -8.87 -4.23 1.83
N THR A 291 -8.41 -3.79 0.65
CA THR A 291 -9.21 -3.26 -0.46
C THR A 291 -8.38 -3.33 -1.74
N PRO A 292 -9.00 -3.53 -2.92
CA PRO A 292 -8.27 -3.54 -4.18
C PRO A 292 -7.80 -2.14 -4.61
N TYR A 293 -8.26 -1.08 -3.92
CA TYR A 293 -8.08 0.32 -4.32
C TYR A 293 -6.88 1.02 -3.69
N THR A 294 -6.11 0.34 -2.84
CA THR A 294 -4.87 0.88 -2.28
C THR A 294 -3.77 -0.18 -2.28
N LEU A 295 -2.53 0.29 -2.31
CA LEU A 295 -1.33 -0.55 -2.27
C LEU A 295 -0.29 0.15 -1.41
N TRP A 296 0.42 -0.61 -0.59
CA TRP A 296 1.66 -0.19 0.06
C TRP A 296 2.73 -1.26 -0.11
N GLY A 297 3.96 -0.87 -0.37
CA GLY A 297 5.09 -1.79 -0.43
C GLY A 297 6.38 -1.14 0.03
N GLU A 298 7.24 -1.93 0.65
CA GLU A 298 8.47 -1.50 1.30
C GLU A 298 9.57 -2.55 1.08
N GLN A 299 10.70 -2.09 0.54
CA GLN A 299 11.91 -2.89 0.33
C GLN A 299 12.92 -2.75 1.47
N SER A 300 12.93 -1.60 2.16
CA SER A 300 13.94 -1.24 3.18
C SER A 300 13.91 -2.09 4.44
N SER A 301 12.73 -2.50 4.89
CA SER A 301 12.58 -3.38 6.06
C SER A 301 12.69 -4.86 5.69
N PHE A 302 13.16 -5.66 6.64
CA PHE A 302 13.18 -7.12 6.50
C PHE A 302 12.00 -7.77 7.25
N PRO A 303 11.32 -8.76 6.65
CA PRO A 303 11.29 -9.03 5.22
C PRO A 303 10.62 -7.88 4.43
N SER A 304 11.01 -7.73 3.17
CA SER A 304 10.37 -6.79 2.24
C SER A 304 8.93 -7.23 1.96
N VAL A 305 8.00 -6.29 1.92
CA VAL A 305 6.56 -6.58 1.93
C VAL A 305 5.77 -5.74 0.95
N ILE A 306 4.64 -6.28 0.49
CA ILE A 306 3.61 -5.60 -0.29
C ILE A 306 2.26 -5.94 0.33
N TYR A 307 1.51 -4.94 0.75
CA TYR A 307 0.14 -5.05 1.26
C TYR A 307 -0.83 -4.71 0.14
N TYR A 308 -1.64 -5.68 -0.25
CA TYR A 308 -2.65 -5.51 -1.28
C TYR A 308 -3.85 -6.43 -1.02
N ASP A 309 -5.04 -5.84 -1.05
CA ASP A 309 -6.32 -6.56 -0.94
C ASP A 309 -6.38 -7.57 0.23
N GLY A 310 -5.81 -7.16 1.37
CA GLY A 310 -5.86 -7.92 2.62
C GLY A 310 -4.84 -9.05 2.70
N THR A 311 -4.00 -9.20 1.68
CA THR A 311 -2.89 -10.16 1.63
C THR A 311 -1.57 -9.45 1.81
N VAL A 312 -0.64 -10.10 2.52
CA VAL A 312 0.74 -9.64 2.70
C VAL A 312 1.63 -10.49 1.80
N TYR A 313 2.05 -9.91 0.68
CA TYR A 313 3.03 -10.50 -0.21
C TYR A 313 4.43 -10.11 0.22
N SER A 314 5.42 -10.90 -0.18
CA SER A 314 6.81 -10.64 0.09
C SER A 314 7.70 -11.03 -1.09
N PHE A 315 8.93 -10.53 -1.05
CA PHE A 315 9.96 -10.82 -2.03
C PHE A 315 11.34 -10.90 -1.36
N VAL A 316 12.27 -11.54 -2.05
CA VAL A 316 13.68 -11.70 -1.60
C VAL A 316 14.61 -10.77 -2.37
N SER A 317 14.26 -10.44 -3.61
CA SER A 317 15.06 -9.62 -4.52
C SER A 317 14.13 -8.83 -5.43
N ASN A 318 14.48 -7.57 -5.67
CA ASN A 318 13.84 -6.67 -6.62
C ASN A 318 14.22 -6.95 -8.08
N SER A 319 15.23 -7.80 -8.33
CA SER A 319 15.66 -8.26 -9.66
C SER A 319 14.79 -9.44 -10.18
N ARG A 320 13.47 -9.40 -9.93
CA ARG A 320 12.53 -10.45 -10.34
C ARG A 320 11.24 -9.85 -10.88
N THR A 321 10.82 -10.36 -12.04
CA THR A 321 9.60 -9.96 -12.74
C THR A 321 8.34 -10.38 -11.98
N ARG A 322 8.34 -11.58 -11.37
CA ARG A 322 7.32 -12.01 -10.41
C ARG A 322 7.76 -11.63 -9.00
N LEU A 323 7.76 -10.34 -8.70
CA LEU A 323 8.21 -9.80 -7.41
C LEU A 323 7.42 -10.44 -6.25
N ALA A 324 6.08 -10.44 -6.33
CA ALA A 324 5.17 -10.91 -5.29
C ALA A 324 5.03 -12.45 -5.20
N SER A 325 6.14 -13.19 -5.30
CA SER A 325 6.16 -14.66 -5.35
C SER A 325 6.03 -15.35 -3.98
N TYR A 326 5.95 -14.59 -2.89
CA TYR A 326 5.79 -15.13 -1.54
C TYR A 326 4.59 -14.49 -0.85
N THR A 327 3.95 -15.22 0.05
CA THR A 327 3.03 -14.69 1.06
C THR A 327 3.66 -14.76 2.44
N MET A 328 3.18 -13.92 3.35
CA MET A 328 3.51 -13.99 4.76
C MET A 328 2.25 -14.26 5.57
N ASP A 329 2.34 -15.22 6.49
CA ASP A 329 1.29 -15.44 7.48
C ASP A 329 1.37 -14.34 8.55
N VAL A 330 0.49 -13.35 8.41
CA VAL A 330 0.36 -12.26 9.39
C VAL A 330 -0.89 -12.55 10.22
N PRO A 331 -0.76 -12.71 11.55
CA PRO A 331 -1.86 -13.08 12.42
C PRO A 331 -3.06 -12.16 12.25
N ASP A 332 -4.26 -12.73 12.25
CA ASP A 332 -5.48 -11.91 12.27
C ASP A 332 -5.66 -11.27 13.65
N ILE A 333 -5.90 -9.95 13.63
CA ILE A 333 -6.01 -9.11 14.84
C ILE A 333 -7.27 -9.40 15.68
N LYS A 334 -8.26 -10.07 15.09
CA LYS A 334 -9.51 -10.40 15.79
C LYS A 334 -9.20 -11.34 16.95
N GLY A 335 -9.45 -10.90 18.18
CA GLY A 335 -9.56 -11.81 19.32
C GLY A 335 -10.82 -12.66 19.19
N GLU A 336 -10.78 -13.90 19.67
CA GLU A 336 -11.94 -14.79 19.78
C GLU A 336 -13.09 -14.15 20.57
#